data_AF-A0A537DXX7-F1
#
_entry.id   AF-A0A537DXX7-F1
#
_cell.length_a   1.000
_cell.length_b   1.000
_cell.length_c   1.000
_cell.angle_alpha   90.00
_cell.angle_beta   90.00
_cell.angle_gamma   90.00
#
_symmetry.space_group_name_H-M   'P 1'
#
loop_
_entity.id
_entity.type
_entity.pdbx_description
1 polymer ?
#
loop_
_entity_poly.entity_id
_entity_poly.type
_entity_poly.pdbx_seq_one_letter_code
_entity_poly.pdbx_strand_id
1 'polypeptide(L)'
;MLGFADSFLPWTAVTLIPAFVGLLIIVVAGNFLKAKYLAAFAIGVFLWFFVDTIGGAAGLDVNSGFSGGGGQLALSGLFVIGLLLFFIIDRSRNLLSPQLAIGKYGSTIPWLVAVAVGIHGLGEGAAFGGTAALTSSTSLLDAFGGYPGGVAYILHKALEPMMIGACYCVYAKEHAMGATGRLRDLLLLSITFVIPSLLGAATGFYLTYDSSFFYALGTGTSVYALIRLAGPLFDNTQPTSSKESIRLAILIALGLLAIYFAAIFHSG
;
A
#
# COMPACT_ATOMS: atom_id res chain seq x y z
N MET A 1 -8.61 28.93 6.96
CA MET A 1 -8.29 28.27 5.68
C MET A 1 -6.83 27.89 5.71
N LEU A 2 -6.51 26.64 5.38
CA LEU A 2 -5.14 26.15 5.32
C LEU A 2 -4.47 26.62 4.02
N GLY A 3 -3.24 27.13 4.13
CA GLY A 3 -2.41 27.38 2.96
C GLY A 3 -1.92 26.08 2.32
N PHE A 4 -1.54 26.14 1.04
CA PHE A 4 -0.95 24.99 0.34
C PHE A 4 0.32 24.51 1.06
N ALA A 5 1.24 25.42 1.40
CA ALA A 5 2.47 25.03 2.09
C ALA A 5 2.20 24.44 3.50
N ASP A 6 1.25 25.03 4.22
CA ASP A 6 0.87 24.62 5.59
C ASP A 6 0.19 23.25 5.63
N SER A 7 -0.39 22.80 4.52
CA SER A 7 -0.99 21.46 4.39
C SER A 7 -0.03 20.45 3.74
N PHE A 8 0.69 20.86 2.69
CA PHE A 8 1.54 19.97 1.90
C PHE A 8 2.81 19.52 2.62
N LEU A 9 3.46 20.39 3.40
CA LEU A 9 4.66 20.02 4.16
C LEU A 9 4.35 19.00 5.26
N PRO A 10 3.32 19.21 6.12
CA PRO A 10 2.92 18.17 7.06
C PRO A 10 2.44 16.90 6.38
N TRP A 11 1.69 16.98 5.27
CA TRP A 11 1.29 15.80 4.49
C TRP A 11 2.51 14.99 4.04
N THR A 12 3.56 15.66 3.56
CA THR A 12 4.81 15.01 3.17
C THR A 12 5.43 14.27 4.36
N ALA A 13 5.51 14.91 5.53
CA ALA A 13 6.09 14.32 6.72
C ALA A 13 5.28 13.12 7.24
N VAL A 14 3.97 13.27 7.38
CA VAL A 14 3.08 12.21 7.90
C VAL A 14 2.88 11.06 6.92
N THR A 15 3.29 11.21 5.66
CA THR A 15 3.29 10.12 4.69
C THR A 15 4.66 9.43 4.61
N LEU A 16 5.74 10.22 4.50
CA LEU A 16 7.09 9.69 4.32
C LEU A 16 7.65 9.03 5.58
N ILE A 17 7.46 9.65 6.75
CA ILE A 17 8.04 9.13 8.00
C ILE A 17 7.40 7.79 8.37
N PRO A 18 6.06 7.64 8.42
CA PRO A 18 5.46 6.34 8.73
C PRO A 18 5.81 5.29 7.68
N ALA A 19 5.84 5.65 6.39
CA ALA A 19 6.21 4.72 5.33
C ALA A 19 7.63 4.14 5.52
N PHE A 20 8.59 5.02 5.83
CA PHE A 20 9.96 4.60 6.12
C PHE A 20 10.05 3.75 7.38
N VAL A 21 9.35 4.14 8.46
CA VAL A 21 9.31 3.39 9.72
C VAL A 21 8.71 1.99 9.51
N GLY A 22 7.62 1.90 8.76
CA GLY A 22 6.98 0.63 8.39
C GLY A 22 7.92 -0.31 7.64
N LEU A 23 8.54 0.20 6.59
CA LEU A 23 9.56 -0.51 5.81
C LEU A 23 10.72 -0.99 6.70
N LEU A 24 11.23 -0.11 7.57
CA LEU A 24 12.31 -0.44 8.48
C LEU A 24 11.92 -1.56 9.45
N ILE A 25 10.74 -1.49 10.06
CA ILE A 25 10.24 -2.49 11.01
C ILE A 25 10.22 -3.88 10.38
N ILE A 26 9.57 -4.03 9.21
CA ILE A 26 9.44 -5.36 8.61
C ILE A 26 10.76 -5.90 8.08
N VAL A 27 11.65 -5.02 7.58
CA VAL A 27 12.96 -5.42 7.07
C VAL A 27 13.89 -5.81 8.21
N VAL A 28 13.83 -5.12 9.35
CA VAL A 28 14.53 -5.54 10.57
C VAL A 28 13.99 -6.87 11.08
N ALA A 29 12.68 -7.06 11.10
CA ALA A 29 12.06 -8.34 11.45
C ALA A 29 12.55 -9.48 10.53
N GLY A 30 12.80 -9.19 9.25
CA GLY A 30 13.37 -10.13 8.28
C GLY A 30 14.82 -10.57 8.53
N ASN A 31 15.52 -9.95 9.50
CA ASN A 31 16.79 -10.49 10.01
C ASN A 31 16.58 -11.71 10.93
N PHE A 32 15.39 -11.85 11.53
CA PHE A 32 15.08 -12.86 12.54
C PHE A 32 14.01 -13.85 12.09
N LEU A 33 13.13 -13.43 11.19
CA LEU A 33 11.99 -14.21 10.70
C LEU A 33 12.22 -14.72 9.28
N LYS A 34 11.58 -15.85 8.95
CA LYS A 34 11.59 -16.37 7.58
C LYS A 34 10.81 -15.42 6.65
N ALA A 35 11.29 -15.27 5.41
CA ALA A 35 10.65 -14.44 4.40
C ALA A 35 9.16 -14.80 4.17
N LYS A 36 8.82 -16.09 4.22
CA LYS A 36 7.42 -16.57 4.13
C LYS A 36 6.52 -16.07 5.26
N TYR A 37 7.06 -15.81 6.45
CA TYR A 37 6.29 -15.24 7.57
C TYR A 37 5.98 -13.77 7.36
N LEU A 38 6.97 -13.01 6.87
CA LEU A 38 6.78 -11.60 6.50
C LEU A 38 5.78 -11.46 5.37
N ALA A 39 5.86 -12.35 4.37
CA ALA A 39 4.93 -12.37 3.26
C ALA A 39 3.50 -12.69 3.70
N ALA A 40 3.32 -13.68 4.59
CA ALA A 40 2.02 -13.99 5.18
C ALA A 40 1.42 -12.78 5.91
N PHE A 41 2.19 -12.12 6.77
CA PHE A 41 1.75 -10.90 7.45
C PHE A 41 1.39 -9.79 6.46
N ALA A 42 2.23 -9.55 5.45
CA ALA A 42 2.01 -8.53 4.42
C ALA A 42 0.78 -8.82 3.55
N ILE A 43 0.46 -10.09 3.27
CA ILE A 43 -0.80 -10.46 2.61
C ILE A 43 -1.99 -10.13 3.52
N GLY A 44 -1.87 -10.35 4.83
CA GLY A 44 -2.87 -9.90 5.79
C GLY A 44 -3.12 -8.40 5.73
N VAL A 45 -2.05 -7.60 5.68
CA VAL A 45 -2.13 -6.15 5.48
C VAL A 45 -2.78 -5.80 4.13
N PHE A 46 -2.39 -6.48 3.05
CA PHE A 46 -2.98 -6.29 1.72
C PHE A 46 -4.50 -6.49 1.68
N LEU A 47 -5.04 -7.41 2.49
CA LEU A 47 -6.49 -7.63 2.56
C LEU A 47 -7.25 -6.35 2.97
N TRP A 48 -6.59 -5.40 3.64
CA TRP A 48 -7.15 -4.06 3.85
C TRP A 48 -7.55 -3.38 2.55
N PHE A 49 -6.78 -3.46 1.47
CA PHE A 49 -7.17 -2.82 0.20
C PHE A 49 -8.53 -3.33 -0.32
N PHE A 50 -9.01 -4.48 0.18
CA PHE A 50 -10.35 -5.01 -0.06
C PHE A 50 -11.33 -4.78 1.10
N VAL A 51 -10.85 -4.54 2.34
CA VAL A 51 -11.68 -4.25 3.53
C VAL A 51 -11.90 -2.75 3.75
N ASP A 52 -10.95 -1.89 3.41
CA ASP A 52 -11.17 -0.48 3.03
C ASP A 52 -12.23 -0.39 1.95
N THR A 53 -12.34 -1.46 1.14
CA THR A 53 -13.45 -1.70 0.22
C THR A 53 -14.73 -2.26 0.84
N ILE A 54 -14.94 -2.18 2.15
CA ILE A 54 -16.30 -2.15 2.73
C ILE A 54 -16.86 -0.72 2.64
N GLY A 55 -16.01 0.32 2.77
CA GLY A 55 -16.33 1.69 2.34
C GLY A 55 -16.16 1.87 0.83
N GLY A 56 -15.14 1.27 0.23
CA GLY A 56 -14.92 1.20 -1.22
C GLY A 56 -15.82 0.22 -1.98
N ALA A 57 -16.60 -0.68 -1.36
CA ALA A 57 -17.74 -1.34 -2.02
C ALA A 57 -18.96 -0.43 -2.01
N ALA A 58 -19.00 0.57 -1.12
CA ALA A 58 -19.90 1.70 -1.24
C ALA A 58 -19.37 2.76 -2.24
N GLY A 59 -18.04 2.92 -2.36
CA GLY A 59 -17.38 3.84 -3.32
C GLY A 59 -17.30 3.31 -4.76
N LEU A 60 -16.95 2.03 -4.95
CA LEU A 60 -17.18 1.22 -6.15
C LEU A 60 -18.65 0.77 -6.22
N ASP A 61 -19.54 1.32 -5.39
CA ASP A 61 -20.99 1.04 -5.32
C ASP A 61 -21.39 -0.37 -5.80
N VAL A 62 -20.71 -1.42 -5.34
CA VAL A 62 -20.89 -2.78 -5.84
C VAL A 62 -22.29 -3.27 -5.49
N ASN A 63 -22.85 -2.71 -4.41
CA ASN A 63 -24.24 -2.90 -4.00
C ASN A 63 -25.24 -2.32 -5.02
N SER A 64 -24.89 -1.27 -5.77
CA SER A 64 -25.68 -0.84 -6.93
C SER A 64 -25.53 -1.78 -8.13
N GLY A 65 -24.49 -2.61 -8.19
CA GLY A 65 -24.27 -3.54 -9.30
C GLY A 65 -24.35 -2.84 -10.65
N PHE A 66 -25.21 -3.33 -11.55
CA PHE A 66 -25.40 -2.71 -12.88
C PHE A 66 -26.24 -1.42 -12.86
N SER A 67 -26.84 -1.03 -11.72
CA SER A 67 -27.63 0.21 -11.62
C SER A 67 -26.78 1.46 -11.31
N GLY A 68 -25.50 1.32 -10.98
CA GLY A 68 -24.58 2.45 -10.69
C GLY A 68 -24.16 3.30 -11.90
N GLY A 69 -24.63 2.95 -13.10
CA GLY A 69 -24.44 3.77 -14.31
C GLY A 69 -22.99 3.91 -14.77
N GLY A 70 -22.68 5.02 -15.46
CA GLY A 70 -21.37 5.26 -16.08
C GLY A 70 -20.22 5.41 -15.08
N GLY A 71 -20.48 5.97 -13.88
CA GLY A 71 -19.48 6.10 -12.81
C GLY A 71 -18.99 4.74 -12.34
N GLN A 72 -19.92 3.80 -12.14
CA GLN A 72 -19.60 2.44 -11.74
C GLN A 72 -18.78 1.67 -12.79
N LEU A 73 -19.12 1.85 -14.06
CA LEU A 73 -18.36 1.28 -15.18
C LEU A 73 -16.92 1.84 -15.21
N ALA A 74 -16.76 3.14 -14.99
CA ALA A 74 -15.45 3.79 -14.98
C ALA A 74 -14.58 3.31 -13.80
N LEU A 75 -15.15 3.18 -12.60
CA LEU A 75 -14.48 2.63 -11.43
C LEU A 75 -14.01 1.19 -11.64
N SER A 76 -14.91 0.33 -12.13
CA SER A 76 -14.59 -1.07 -12.47
C SER A 76 -13.53 -1.15 -13.57
N GLY A 77 -13.63 -0.30 -14.59
CA GLY A 77 -12.65 -0.20 -15.67
C GLY A 77 -11.27 0.20 -15.17
N LEU A 78 -11.17 1.20 -14.28
CA LEU A 78 -9.90 1.63 -13.69
C LEU A 78 -9.28 0.56 -12.80
N PHE A 79 -10.07 -0.18 -12.03
CA PHE A 79 -9.58 -1.35 -11.29
C PHE A 79 -8.95 -2.39 -12.24
N VAL A 80 -9.63 -2.74 -13.33
CA VAL A 80 -9.13 -3.70 -14.33
C VAL A 80 -7.87 -3.16 -15.02
N ILE A 81 -7.85 -1.88 -15.38
CA ILE A 81 -6.66 -1.22 -15.96
C ILE A 81 -5.48 -1.31 -14.97
N GLY A 82 -5.70 -1.00 -13.69
CA GLY A 82 -4.68 -1.10 -12.65
C GLY A 82 -4.13 -2.51 -12.49
N LEU A 83 -5.02 -3.51 -12.45
CA LEU A 83 -4.68 -4.92 -12.38
C LEU A 83 -3.78 -5.36 -13.55
N LEU A 84 -4.17 -5.01 -14.78
CA LEU A 84 -3.45 -5.45 -15.98
C LEU A 84 -2.14 -4.68 -16.20
N LEU A 85 -2.05 -3.43 -15.75
CA LEU A 85 -0.90 -2.56 -15.99
C LEU A 85 0.42 -3.21 -15.56
N PHE A 86 0.50 -3.64 -14.30
CA PHE A 86 1.73 -4.25 -13.77
C PHE A 86 1.94 -5.67 -14.28
N PHE A 87 0.88 -6.39 -14.63
CA PHE A 87 1.02 -7.70 -15.26
C PHE A 87 1.66 -7.60 -16.65
N ILE A 88 1.37 -6.54 -17.39
CA ILE A 88 2.00 -6.25 -18.68
C ILE A 88 3.46 -5.81 -18.48
N ILE A 89 3.72 -4.87 -17.56
CA ILE A 89 5.07 -4.35 -17.26
C ILE A 89 6.01 -5.47 -16.79
N ASP A 90 5.45 -6.46 -16.08
CA ASP A 90 6.22 -7.48 -15.38
C ASP A 90 6.11 -8.89 -15.99
N ARG A 91 5.48 -9.01 -17.17
CA ARG A 91 5.22 -10.28 -17.87
C ARG A 91 6.44 -11.19 -18.05
N SER A 92 7.64 -10.62 -18.16
CA SER A 92 8.90 -11.36 -18.39
C SER A 92 9.65 -11.75 -17.11
N ARG A 93 9.09 -11.46 -15.92
CA ARG A 93 9.78 -11.67 -14.63
C ARG A 93 9.13 -12.74 -13.76
N ASN A 94 8.73 -13.85 -14.39
CA ASN A 94 8.13 -15.01 -13.74
C ASN A 94 6.89 -14.65 -12.91
N LEU A 95 6.01 -13.80 -13.44
CA LEU A 95 4.82 -13.33 -12.74
C LEU A 95 3.91 -14.47 -12.28
N LEU A 96 3.66 -15.46 -13.16
CA LEU A 96 2.82 -16.63 -12.86
C LEU A 96 3.55 -17.73 -12.08
N SER A 97 4.86 -17.57 -11.87
CA SER A 97 5.71 -18.46 -11.07
C SER A 97 6.62 -17.63 -10.17
N PRO A 98 6.05 -16.82 -9.24
CA PRO A 98 6.79 -15.80 -8.48
C PRO A 98 7.91 -16.36 -7.59
N GLN A 99 7.87 -17.65 -7.25
CA GLN A 99 8.96 -18.37 -6.59
C GLN A 99 10.24 -18.43 -7.44
N LEU A 100 10.12 -18.52 -8.77
CA LEU A 100 11.27 -18.53 -9.69
C LEU A 100 11.93 -17.16 -9.85
N ALA A 101 11.32 -16.10 -9.29
CA ALA A 101 11.88 -14.76 -9.32
C ALA A 101 12.77 -14.43 -8.10
N ILE A 102 12.74 -15.27 -7.05
CA ILE A 102 13.51 -15.09 -5.82
C ILE A 102 15.00 -15.03 -6.16
N GLY A 103 15.68 -13.97 -5.71
CA GLY A 103 17.11 -13.72 -5.98
C GLY A 103 17.47 -13.35 -7.44
N LYS A 104 16.57 -13.55 -8.41
CA LYS A 104 16.88 -13.36 -9.84
C LYS A 104 16.84 -11.90 -10.30
N TYR A 105 15.89 -11.12 -9.80
CA TYR A 105 15.61 -9.75 -10.29
C TYR A 105 16.01 -8.65 -9.31
N GLY A 106 16.58 -9.01 -8.16
CA GLY A 106 17.07 -8.08 -7.14
C GLY A 106 16.01 -7.07 -6.70
N SER A 107 16.41 -5.80 -6.61
CA SER A 107 15.56 -4.69 -6.17
C SER A 107 14.45 -4.31 -7.15
N THR A 108 14.47 -4.80 -8.39
CA THR A 108 13.45 -4.47 -9.41
C THR A 108 12.03 -4.78 -8.93
N ILE A 109 11.83 -5.93 -8.28
CA ILE A 109 10.49 -6.34 -7.81
C ILE A 109 10.00 -5.42 -6.69
N PRO A 110 10.78 -5.18 -5.61
CA PRO A 110 10.42 -4.18 -4.58
C PRO A 110 10.09 -2.80 -5.15
N TRP A 111 10.84 -2.32 -6.15
CA TRP A 111 10.56 -1.04 -6.82
C TRP A 111 9.21 -1.05 -7.54
N LEU A 112 8.90 -2.10 -8.30
CA LEU A 112 7.60 -2.24 -8.95
C LEU A 112 6.46 -2.32 -7.92
N VAL A 113 6.68 -3.04 -6.81
CA VAL A 113 5.70 -3.13 -5.71
C VAL A 113 5.50 -1.77 -5.04
N ALA A 114 6.56 -0.99 -4.84
CA ALA A 114 6.47 0.37 -4.28
C ALA A 114 5.61 1.29 -5.13
N VAL A 115 5.79 1.27 -6.47
CA VAL A 115 4.95 2.05 -7.38
C VAL A 115 3.52 1.50 -7.39
N ALA A 116 3.33 0.18 -7.50
CA ALA A 116 2.02 -0.43 -7.60
C ALA A 116 1.14 -0.16 -6.37
N VAL A 117 1.69 -0.30 -5.17
CA VAL A 117 0.99 0.04 -3.92
C VAL A 117 0.86 1.55 -3.77
N GLY A 118 1.90 2.32 -4.12
CA GLY A 118 1.90 3.78 -4.00
C GLY A 118 0.81 4.49 -4.82
N ILE A 119 0.38 3.94 -5.96
CA ILE A 119 -0.69 4.52 -6.79
C ILE A 119 -2.00 4.71 -5.99
N HIS A 120 -2.29 3.84 -5.02
CA HIS A 120 -3.42 4.03 -4.11
C HIS A 120 -3.33 5.34 -3.32
N GLY A 121 -2.10 5.72 -2.94
CA GLY A 121 -1.83 6.99 -2.27
C GLY A 121 -2.23 8.23 -3.07
N LEU A 122 -2.35 8.14 -4.40
CA LEU A 122 -2.85 9.25 -5.22
C LEU A 122 -4.28 9.64 -4.81
N GLY A 123 -5.14 8.66 -4.56
CA GLY A 123 -6.51 8.90 -4.07
C GLY A 123 -6.53 9.54 -2.68
N GLU A 124 -5.70 9.05 -1.77
CA GLU A 124 -5.56 9.59 -0.40
C GLU A 124 -5.08 11.02 -0.40
N GLY A 125 -4.03 11.30 -1.18
CA GLY A 125 -3.51 12.63 -1.39
C GLY A 125 -4.60 13.55 -1.93
N ALA A 126 -5.29 13.13 -2.99
CA ALA A 126 -6.35 13.94 -3.60
C ALA A 126 -7.48 14.29 -2.60
N ALA A 127 -7.91 13.30 -1.81
CA ALA A 127 -8.93 13.48 -0.78
C ALA A 127 -8.47 14.47 0.31
N PHE A 128 -7.25 14.30 0.82
CA PHE A 128 -6.67 15.22 1.80
C PHE A 128 -6.51 16.63 1.22
N GLY A 129 -5.91 16.76 0.04
CA GLY A 129 -5.67 18.05 -0.62
C GLY A 129 -6.96 18.81 -0.88
N GLY A 130 -7.99 18.14 -1.39
CA GLY A 130 -9.32 18.73 -1.57
C GLY A 130 -9.93 19.21 -0.25
N THR A 131 -9.84 18.40 0.81
CA THR A 131 -10.35 18.77 2.14
C THR A 131 -9.58 19.98 2.71
N ALA A 132 -8.26 20.00 2.55
CA ALA A 132 -7.41 21.10 2.99
C ALA A 132 -7.70 22.42 2.24
N ALA A 133 -8.04 22.35 0.95
CA ALA A 133 -8.41 23.52 0.15
C ALA A 133 -9.79 24.08 0.52
N LEU A 134 -10.73 23.20 0.87
CA LEU A 134 -12.13 23.58 1.13
C LEU A 134 -12.41 23.93 2.60
N THR A 135 -11.59 23.48 3.55
CA THR A 135 -11.84 23.72 4.97
C THR A 135 -11.71 25.21 5.33
N SER A 136 -12.69 25.70 6.10
CA SER A 136 -12.64 27.04 6.69
C SER A 136 -11.66 27.12 7.87
N SER A 137 -11.33 25.97 8.47
CA SER A 137 -10.41 25.86 9.60
C SER A 137 -8.95 26.18 9.23
N THR A 138 -8.14 26.46 10.25
CA THR A 138 -6.68 26.51 10.16
C THR A 138 -6.02 25.30 10.86
N SER A 139 -6.82 24.38 11.39
CA SER A 139 -6.36 23.13 11.98
C SER A 139 -6.08 22.11 10.89
N LEU A 140 -4.84 21.63 10.83
CA LEU A 140 -4.44 20.54 9.94
C LEU A 140 -5.22 19.25 10.25
N LEU A 141 -5.54 19.01 11.52
CA LEU A 141 -6.28 17.82 11.94
C LEU A 141 -7.66 17.76 11.27
N ASP A 142 -8.28 18.90 10.99
CA ASP A 142 -9.59 18.94 10.36
C ASP A 142 -9.52 18.45 8.91
N ALA A 143 -8.37 18.63 8.23
CA ALA A 143 -8.13 18.07 6.90
C ALA A 143 -7.93 16.54 6.92
N PHE A 144 -7.65 15.96 8.09
CA PHE A 144 -7.62 14.51 8.32
C PHE A 144 -8.95 13.95 8.82
N GLY A 145 -9.98 14.78 9.04
CA GLY A 145 -11.22 14.36 9.70
C GLY A 145 -11.12 14.33 11.23
N GLY A 146 -10.19 15.08 11.81
CA GLY A 146 -9.94 15.17 13.24
C GLY A 146 -8.72 14.37 13.72
N TYR A 147 -8.49 14.36 15.03
CA TYR A 147 -7.40 13.60 15.64
C TYR A 147 -7.46 12.09 15.33
N PRO A 148 -8.62 11.41 15.44
CA PRO A 148 -8.72 9.99 15.11
C PRO A 148 -8.35 9.69 13.65
N GLY A 149 -8.84 10.49 12.70
CA GLY A 149 -8.49 10.33 11.28
C GLY A 149 -7.00 10.52 10.99
N GLY A 150 -6.32 11.43 11.70
CA GLY A 150 -4.85 11.59 11.62
C GLY A 150 -4.09 10.37 12.14
N VAL A 151 -4.54 9.78 13.26
CA VAL A 151 -3.97 8.54 13.81
C VAL A 151 -4.17 7.37 12.85
N ALA A 152 -5.39 7.22 12.31
CA ALA A 152 -5.68 6.20 11.31
C ALA A 152 -4.71 6.32 10.13
N TYR A 153 -4.60 7.51 9.53
CA TYR A 153 -3.72 7.74 8.39
C TYR A 153 -2.26 7.33 8.66
N ILE A 154 -1.68 7.78 9.78
CA ILE A 154 -0.29 7.46 10.15
C ILE A 154 -0.09 5.94 10.28
N LEU A 155 -1.01 5.23 10.92
CA LEU A 155 -0.92 3.79 11.11
C LEU A 155 -1.06 3.04 9.77
N HIS A 156 -1.96 3.47 8.89
CA HIS A 156 -2.10 2.90 7.54
C HIS A 156 -0.82 3.09 6.72
N LYS A 157 -0.28 4.32 6.72
CA LYS A 157 0.95 4.63 5.99
C LYS A 157 2.18 3.92 6.56
N ALA A 158 2.15 3.50 7.83
CA ALA A 158 3.17 2.61 8.37
C ALA A 158 2.99 1.16 7.92
N LEU A 159 1.76 0.67 7.82
CA LEU A 159 1.48 -0.74 7.53
C LEU A 159 1.60 -1.08 6.03
N GLU A 160 1.06 -0.26 5.13
CA GLU A 160 1.05 -0.60 3.70
C GLU A 160 2.44 -0.81 3.10
N PRO A 161 3.46 0.03 3.40
CA PRO A 161 4.81 -0.16 2.86
C PRO A 161 5.49 -1.42 3.39
N MET A 162 4.93 -2.08 4.41
CA MET A 162 5.43 -3.37 4.84
C MET A 162 5.30 -4.44 3.73
N MET A 163 4.35 -4.31 2.79
CA MET A 163 4.28 -5.19 1.61
C MET A 163 5.54 -5.07 0.73
N ILE A 164 6.02 -3.84 0.55
CA ILE A 164 7.25 -3.53 -0.18
C ILE A 164 8.44 -4.13 0.57
N GLY A 165 8.50 -3.96 1.89
CA GLY A 165 9.58 -4.47 2.73
C GLY A 165 9.63 -6.00 2.78
N ALA A 166 8.48 -6.67 2.83
CA ALA A 166 8.40 -8.12 2.71
C ALA A 166 8.93 -8.59 1.35
N CYS A 167 8.55 -7.93 0.25
CA CYS A 167 9.12 -8.20 -1.07
C CYS A 167 10.63 -7.94 -1.12
N TYR A 168 11.11 -6.88 -0.47
CA TYR A 168 12.54 -6.58 -0.37
C TYR A 168 13.30 -7.71 0.33
N CYS A 169 12.79 -8.22 1.45
CA CYS A 169 13.38 -9.37 2.16
C CYS A 169 13.38 -10.67 1.36
N VAL A 170 12.46 -10.84 0.40
CA VAL A 170 12.36 -12.02 -0.44
C VAL A 170 13.26 -11.91 -1.67
N TYR A 171 13.17 -10.79 -2.39
CA TYR A 171 13.71 -10.66 -3.74
C TYR A 171 15.05 -9.91 -3.80
N ALA A 172 15.35 -9.09 -2.79
CA ALA A 172 16.49 -8.17 -2.78
C ALA A 172 17.37 -8.27 -1.53
N LYS A 173 17.26 -9.36 -0.75
CA LYS A 173 17.97 -9.52 0.55
C LYS A 173 19.47 -9.28 0.46
N GLU A 174 20.09 -9.70 -0.65
CA GLU A 174 21.54 -9.60 -0.89
C GLU A 174 21.93 -8.34 -1.68
N HIS A 175 20.98 -7.47 -2.03
CA HIS A 175 21.26 -6.30 -2.88
C HIS A 175 22.11 -5.24 -2.16
N ALA A 176 21.83 -4.97 -0.89
CA ALA A 176 22.52 -3.93 -0.13
C ALA A 176 23.72 -4.49 0.65
N MET A 177 24.91 -3.92 0.39
CA MET A 177 26.10 -4.19 1.20
C MET A 177 26.04 -3.39 2.52
N GLY A 178 25.66 -4.07 3.61
CA GLY A 178 25.67 -3.49 4.96
C GLY A 178 24.47 -2.60 5.32
N ALA A 179 24.51 -2.05 6.53
CA ALA A 179 23.39 -1.29 7.12
C ALA A 179 23.08 0.02 6.37
N THR A 180 24.11 0.78 6.00
CA THR A 180 23.95 2.05 5.28
C THR A 180 23.32 1.88 3.91
N GLY A 181 23.76 0.86 3.15
CA GLY A 181 23.17 0.54 1.84
C GLY A 181 21.69 0.18 1.98
N ARG A 182 21.34 -0.60 3.01
CA ARG A 182 19.96 -0.99 3.28
C ARG A 182 19.09 0.21 3.63
N LEU A 183 19.55 1.09 4.53
CA LEU A 183 18.82 2.31 4.88
C LEU A 183 18.56 3.20 3.66
N ARG A 184 19.55 3.31 2.76
CA ARG A 184 19.39 4.05 1.50
C ARG A 184 18.31 3.41 0.62
N ASP A 185 18.32 2.09 0.46
CA ASP A 185 17.32 1.39 -0.34
C ASP A 185 15.91 1.58 0.25
N LEU A 186 15.75 1.47 1.57
CA LEU A 186 14.48 1.70 2.24
C LEU A 186 13.99 3.15 2.09
N LEU A 187 14.90 4.13 2.17
CA LEU A 187 14.55 5.53 1.95
C LEU A 187 14.05 5.76 0.52
N LEU A 188 14.74 5.20 -0.47
CA LEU A 188 14.36 5.34 -1.88
C LEU A 188 13.03 4.63 -2.19
N LEU A 189 12.80 3.45 -1.62
CA LEU A 189 11.51 2.75 -1.72
C LEU A 189 10.39 3.55 -1.06
N SER A 190 10.65 4.17 0.09
CA SER A 190 9.68 5.03 0.79
C SER A 190 9.32 6.24 -0.06
N ILE A 191 10.32 6.97 -0.58
CA ILE A 191 10.08 8.13 -1.47
C ILE A 191 9.23 7.71 -2.67
N THR A 192 9.53 6.56 -3.27
CA THR A 192 8.81 6.05 -4.45
C THR A 192 7.37 5.71 -4.15
N PHE A 193 7.13 5.07 -3.00
CA PHE A 193 5.78 4.80 -2.52
C PHE A 193 4.99 6.09 -2.26
N VAL A 194 5.65 7.14 -1.75
CA VAL A 194 4.99 8.39 -1.33
C VAL A 194 4.74 9.37 -2.49
N ILE A 195 5.54 9.37 -3.56
CA ILE A 195 5.39 10.30 -4.69
C ILE A 195 3.94 10.41 -5.21
N PRO A 196 3.22 9.31 -5.50
CA PRO A 196 1.84 9.41 -5.99
C PRO A 196 0.92 10.13 -5.00
N SER A 197 1.11 9.93 -3.69
CA SER A 197 0.34 10.62 -2.65
C SER A 197 0.63 12.12 -2.59
N LEU A 198 1.88 12.53 -2.80
CA LEU A 198 2.22 13.96 -2.90
C LEU A 198 1.60 14.59 -4.15
N LEU A 199 1.63 13.88 -5.28
CA LEU A 199 0.96 14.35 -6.51
C LEU A 199 -0.56 14.46 -6.31
N GLY A 200 -1.16 13.48 -5.64
CA GLY A 200 -2.56 13.52 -5.23
C GLY A 200 -2.87 14.75 -4.39
N ALA A 201 -2.11 15.01 -3.32
CA ALA A 201 -2.32 16.15 -2.43
C ALA A 201 -2.19 17.49 -3.15
N ALA A 202 -1.17 17.64 -4.00
CA ALA A 202 -1.01 18.85 -4.79
C ALA A 202 -2.18 19.07 -5.75
N THR A 203 -2.52 18.06 -6.56
CA THR A 203 -3.58 18.20 -7.56
C THR A 203 -4.97 18.34 -6.93
N GLY A 204 -5.26 17.59 -5.85
CA GLY A 204 -6.51 17.69 -5.11
C GLY A 204 -6.72 19.08 -4.51
N PHE A 205 -5.66 19.71 -3.99
CA PHE A 205 -5.72 21.06 -3.45
C PHE A 205 -6.12 22.11 -4.50
N TYR A 206 -5.58 22.01 -5.72
CA TYR A 206 -5.85 23.02 -6.77
C TYR A 206 -7.06 22.72 -7.64
N LEU A 207 -7.43 21.44 -7.81
CA LEU A 207 -8.43 21.03 -8.78
C LEU A 207 -9.71 20.47 -8.16
N THR A 208 -9.66 19.94 -6.93
CA THR A 208 -10.78 19.28 -6.22
C THR A 208 -11.64 18.38 -7.10
N TYR A 209 -11.39 17.08 -7.05
CA TYR A 209 -12.08 16.09 -7.87
C TYR A 209 -12.40 14.83 -7.07
N ASP A 210 -13.22 13.96 -7.66
CA ASP A 210 -13.57 12.67 -7.07
C ASP A 210 -12.34 11.74 -7.02
N SER A 211 -11.89 11.42 -5.80
CA SER A 211 -10.73 10.56 -5.56
C SER A 211 -11.04 9.06 -5.68
N SER A 212 -12.30 8.65 -5.75
CA SER A 212 -12.73 7.25 -5.85
C SER A 212 -12.13 6.53 -7.07
N PHE A 213 -11.93 7.24 -8.18
CA PHE A 213 -11.29 6.72 -9.38
C PHE A 213 -9.84 6.26 -9.14
N PHE A 214 -9.09 6.99 -8.32
CA PHE A 214 -7.69 6.67 -8.01
C PHE A 214 -7.58 5.57 -6.95
N TYR A 215 -8.52 5.50 -6.02
CA TYR A 215 -8.64 4.34 -5.13
C TYR A 215 -8.88 3.06 -5.91
N ALA A 216 -9.81 3.07 -6.88
CA ALA A 216 -10.09 1.92 -7.74
C ALA A 216 -8.85 1.46 -8.53
N LEU A 217 -8.17 2.42 -9.19
CA LEU A 217 -6.93 2.16 -9.92
C LEU A 217 -5.84 1.57 -8.99
N GLY A 218 -5.63 2.18 -7.82
CA GLY A 218 -4.63 1.79 -6.83
C GLY A 218 -4.87 0.41 -6.23
N THR A 219 -6.12 0.07 -5.92
CA THR A 219 -6.49 -1.28 -5.46
C THR A 219 -6.18 -2.31 -6.56
N GLY A 220 -6.48 -1.99 -7.82
CA GLY A 220 -6.13 -2.83 -8.97
C GLY A 220 -4.62 -3.06 -9.10
N THR A 221 -3.81 -2.00 -9.06
CA THR A 221 -2.35 -2.11 -9.17
C THR A 221 -1.75 -2.87 -7.98
N SER A 222 -2.27 -2.69 -6.77
CA SER A 222 -1.81 -3.40 -5.57
C SER A 222 -1.93 -4.92 -5.65
N VAL A 223 -2.82 -5.48 -6.48
CA VAL A 223 -2.91 -6.94 -6.70
C VAL A 223 -1.58 -7.52 -7.18
N TYR A 224 -0.76 -6.73 -7.88
CA TYR A 224 0.59 -7.12 -8.24
C TYR A 224 1.46 -7.49 -7.01
N ALA A 225 1.34 -6.73 -5.91
CA ALA A 225 2.05 -7.02 -4.67
C ALA A 225 1.63 -8.37 -4.09
N LEU A 226 0.33 -8.68 -4.08
CA LEU A 226 -0.19 -9.98 -3.64
C LEU A 226 0.45 -11.15 -4.43
N ILE A 227 0.51 -11.04 -5.76
CA ILE A 227 1.12 -12.08 -6.60
C ILE A 227 2.60 -12.27 -6.25
N ARG A 228 3.34 -11.19 -6.00
CA ARG A 228 4.74 -11.27 -5.57
C ARG A 228 4.90 -11.85 -4.17
N LEU A 229 4.01 -11.51 -3.23
CA LEU A 229 4.03 -12.07 -1.88
C LEU A 229 3.65 -13.57 -1.83
N ALA A 230 2.92 -14.07 -2.84
CA ALA A 230 2.60 -15.50 -2.95
C ALA A 230 3.83 -16.37 -3.24
N GLY A 231 4.86 -15.84 -3.93
CA GLY A 231 6.09 -16.56 -4.27
C GLY A 231 6.74 -17.31 -3.10
N PRO A 232 7.11 -16.65 -1.99
CA PRO A 232 7.70 -17.31 -0.83
C PRO A 232 6.74 -18.22 -0.05
N LEU A 233 5.43 -18.10 -0.22
CA LEU A 233 4.44 -18.97 0.45
C LEU A 233 4.32 -20.33 -0.23
N PHE A 234 4.39 -20.34 -1.56
CA PHE A 234 4.25 -21.54 -2.38
C PHE A 234 5.58 -22.00 -2.98
N ASP A 235 6.69 -21.74 -2.28
CA ASP A 235 8.02 -22.20 -2.67
C ASP A 235 8.14 -23.72 -2.47
N ASN A 236 8.06 -24.46 -3.58
CA ASN A 236 8.12 -25.91 -3.63
C ASN A 236 9.47 -26.50 -3.16
N THR A 237 10.52 -25.67 -3.02
CA THR A 237 11.80 -26.11 -2.45
C THR A 237 11.76 -26.22 -0.92
N GLN A 238 10.73 -25.66 -0.28
CA GLN A 238 10.57 -25.67 1.16
C GLN A 238 9.24 -26.33 1.56
N PRO A 239 9.22 -27.65 1.83
CA PRO A 239 8.01 -28.35 2.20
C PRO A 239 7.36 -27.72 3.44
N THR A 240 6.06 -27.45 3.34
CA THR A 240 5.27 -26.79 4.39
C THR A 240 4.54 -27.85 5.20
N SER A 241 4.91 -27.99 6.47
CA SER A 241 4.19 -28.87 7.41
C SER A 241 2.85 -28.25 7.85
N SER A 242 1.94 -29.05 8.39
CA SER A 242 0.66 -28.55 8.95
C SER A 242 0.85 -27.48 10.01
N LYS A 243 1.84 -27.63 10.89
CA LYS A 243 2.22 -26.61 11.90
C LYS A 243 2.66 -25.30 11.25
N GLU A 244 3.39 -25.40 10.14
CA GLU A 244 3.84 -24.22 9.40
C GLU A 244 2.67 -23.53 8.70
N SER A 245 1.73 -24.29 8.11
CA SER A 245 0.49 -23.73 7.52
C SER A 245 -0.34 -22.96 8.55
N ILE A 246 -0.50 -23.50 9.77
CA ILE A 246 -1.21 -22.80 10.86
C ILE A 246 -0.51 -21.49 11.22
N ARG A 247 0.82 -21.48 11.31
CA ARG A 247 1.59 -20.25 11.57
C ARG A 247 1.38 -19.20 10.48
N LEU A 248 1.39 -19.61 9.21
CA LEU A 248 1.14 -18.70 8.09
C LEU A 248 -0.27 -18.10 8.17
N ALA A 249 -1.29 -18.93 8.48
CA ALA A 249 -2.66 -18.46 8.66
C ALA A 249 -2.79 -17.46 9.82
N ILE A 250 -2.14 -17.72 10.96
CA ILE A 250 -2.11 -16.79 12.10
C ILE A 250 -1.44 -15.47 11.70
N LEU A 251 -0.33 -15.51 10.95
CA LEU A 251 0.36 -14.29 10.51
C LEU A 251 -0.47 -13.47 9.53
N ILE A 252 -1.21 -14.11 8.61
CA ILE A 252 -2.19 -13.43 7.76
C ILE A 252 -3.26 -12.75 8.62
N ALA A 253 -3.83 -13.47 9.59
CA ALA A 253 -4.83 -12.90 10.50
C ALA A 253 -4.26 -11.73 11.32
N LEU A 254 -3.02 -11.82 11.80
CA LEU A 254 -2.34 -10.74 12.52
C LEU A 254 -2.12 -9.50 11.63
N GLY A 255 -1.72 -9.69 10.37
CA GLY A 255 -1.58 -8.58 9.42
C GLY A 255 -2.91 -7.86 9.17
N LEU A 256 -3.98 -8.64 8.97
CA LEU A 256 -5.34 -8.10 8.81
C LEU A 256 -5.82 -7.38 10.07
N LEU A 257 -5.60 -7.95 11.26
CA LEU A 257 -5.98 -7.32 12.53
C LEU A 257 -5.20 -6.03 12.79
N ALA A 258 -3.92 -5.97 12.44
CA ALA A 258 -3.10 -4.77 12.63
C ALA A 258 -3.63 -3.58 11.85
N ILE A 259 -3.99 -3.80 10.57
CA ILE A 259 -4.54 -2.74 9.73
C ILE A 259 -6.01 -2.46 10.02
N TYR A 260 -6.80 -3.47 10.40
CA TYR A 260 -8.15 -3.26 10.90
C TYR A 260 -8.15 -2.41 12.18
N PHE A 261 -7.20 -2.63 13.10
CA PHE A 261 -7.04 -1.79 14.28
C PHE A 261 -6.74 -0.34 13.92
N ALA A 262 -5.89 -0.11 12.92
CA ALA A 262 -5.63 1.22 12.39
C ALA A 262 -6.92 1.88 11.85
N ALA A 263 -7.76 1.10 11.17
CA ALA A 263 -9.00 1.57 10.59
C ALA A 263 -10.10 1.94 11.59
N ILE A 264 -10.12 1.33 12.79
CA ILE A 264 -11.08 1.68 13.85
C ILE A 264 -10.97 3.16 14.23
N PHE A 265 -9.81 3.79 14.04
CA PHE A 265 -9.66 5.22 14.30
C PHE A 265 -10.40 6.11 13.29
N HIS A 266 -10.89 5.58 12.16
CA HIS A 266 -11.80 6.31 11.27
C HIS A 266 -13.23 6.44 11.81
N SER A 267 -13.65 5.60 12.77
CA SER A 267 -15.04 5.60 13.30
C SER A 267 -15.26 6.55 14.50
N GLY A 268 -14.38 7.53 14.69
CA GLY A 268 -14.37 8.45 15.83
C GLY A 268 -14.76 9.87 15.48
#